data_AF-A0A9E1XRM3-F1
#
_entry.id   AF-A0A9E1XRM3-F1
#
_cell.length_a   1.000
_cell.length_b   1.000
_cell.length_c   1.000
_cell.angle_alpha   90.00
_cell.angle_beta   90.00
_cell.angle_gamma   90.00
#
_symmetry.space_group_name_H-M   'P 1'
#
loop_
_entity.id
_entity.type
_entity.pdbx_description
1 polymer ?
#
loop_
_entity_poly.entity_id
_entity_poly.type
_entity_poly.pdbx_seq_one_letter_code
_entity_poly.pdbx_strand_id
1 'polypeptide(L)' 'PPFALKETNKIGLPGCVWRTAPWEDGHVLLAINLGKSTANIELATSAPCRDIVTGAKQKPRFSMQPYDVKLLHVGGAER' A
#
# COMPACT_ATOMS: atom_id res chain seq x y z
N PRO A 1 0.24 11.73 4.10
CA PRO A 1 -0.70 10.88 3.33
C PRO A 1 -2.03 10.75 4.10
N PRO A 2 -3.17 10.60 3.41
CA PRO A 2 -4.51 10.48 4.00
C PRO A 2 -4.70 9.24 4.90
N PHE A 3 -3.78 8.28 4.84
CA PHE A 3 -3.71 7.11 5.73
C PHE A 3 -2.25 6.83 6.08
N ALA A 4 -2.01 6.27 7.26
CA ALA A 4 -0.68 5.84 7.68
C ALA A 4 -0.33 4.47 7.07
N LEU A 5 0.94 4.30 6.70
CA LEU A 5 1.50 3.01 6.29
C LEU A 5 2.53 2.58 7.30
N LYS A 6 2.47 1.30 7.70
CA LYS A 6 3.50 0.67 8.52
C LYS A 6 4.20 -0.40 7.70
N GLU A 7 5.52 -0.34 7.68
CA GLU A 7 6.37 -1.40 7.12
C GLU A 7 6.98 -2.22 8.24
N THR A 8 7.02 -3.54 8.04
CA THR A 8 7.84 -4.46 8.85
C THR A 8 8.57 -5.42 7.94
N ASN A 9 9.83 -5.71 8.26
CA ASN A 9 10.65 -6.67 7.53
C ASN A 9 11.71 -7.27 8.47
N LYS A 10 12.43 -8.28 7.98
CA LYS A 10 13.45 -9.00 8.76
C LYS A 10 14.75 -8.21 9.02
N ILE A 11 14.98 -7.12 8.27
CA ILE A 11 16.19 -6.31 8.34
C ILE A 11 16.05 -5.24 9.44
N GLY A 12 14.82 -4.86 9.78
CA GLY A 12 14.54 -3.84 10.80
C GLY A 12 14.67 -2.40 10.30
N LEU A 13 14.97 -2.21 9.01
CA LEU A 13 15.07 -0.90 8.36
C LEU A 13 14.05 -0.83 7.20
N PRO A 14 13.32 0.28 7.02
CA PRO A 14 12.38 0.44 5.91
C PRO A 14 13.07 0.31 4.54
N GLY A 15 12.45 -0.45 3.63
CA GLY A 15 12.89 -0.61 2.24
C GLY A 15 11.82 -0.21 1.22
N CYS A 16 10.57 -0.06 1.64
CA CYS A 16 9.50 0.40 0.77
C CYS A 16 9.47 1.93 0.68
N VAL A 17 9.30 2.43 -0.54
CA VAL A 17 8.96 3.83 -0.80
C VAL A 17 7.52 3.91 -1.27
N TRP A 18 6.80 4.93 -0.84
CA TRP A 18 5.42 5.11 -1.27
C TRP A 18 5.04 6.58 -1.46
N ARG A 19 4.03 6.78 -2.30
CA ARG A 19 3.39 8.06 -2.58
C ARG A 19 1.88 7.87 -2.67
N THR A 20 1.15 8.89 -2.26
CA THR A 20 -0.30 8.93 -2.36
C THR A 20 -0.74 10.18 -3.08
N ALA A 21 -1.78 10.09 -3.88
CA ALA A 21 -2.45 11.24 -4.48
C ALA A 21 -3.98 11.08 -4.39
N PRO A 22 -4.76 12.17 -4.28
CA PRO A 22 -6.21 12.10 -4.38
C PRO A 22 -6.64 11.51 -5.72
N TRP A 23 -7.70 10.70 -5.72
CA TRP A 23 -8.30 10.17 -6.95
C TRP A 23 -9.79 9.84 -6.72
N GLU A 24 -10.68 10.45 -7.51
CA GLU A 24 -12.13 10.19 -7.48
C GLU A 24 -12.72 10.26 -6.06
N ASP A 25 -13.20 9.13 -5.54
CA ASP A 25 -13.85 8.95 -4.25
C ASP A 25 -12.86 8.55 -3.14
N GLY A 26 -11.55 8.59 -3.43
CA GLY A 26 -10.51 8.17 -2.50
C GLY A 26 -9.13 8.67 -2.91
N HIS A 27 -8.15 7.76 -2.88
CA HIS A 27 -6.75 8.05 -3.17
C HIS A 27 -6.09 6.89 -3.90
N VAL A 28 -5.12 7.22 -4.76
CA VAL A 28 -4.17 6.25 -5.29
C VAL A 28 -2.96 6.12 -4.35
N LEU A 29 -2.50 4.90 -4.16
CA LEU A 29 -1.24 4.55 -3.50
C LEU A 29 -0.33 3.87 -4.52
N LEU A 30 0.84 4.47 -4.74
CA LEU A 30 1.98 3.79 -5.35
C LEU A 30 2.94 3.37 -4.25
N ALA A 31 3.24 2.08 -4.15
CA ALA A 31 4.25 1.52 -3.26
C ALA A 31 5.24 0.68 -4.06
N ILE A 32 6.52 0.83 -3.77
CA ILE A 32 7.61 0.08 -4.41
C ILE A 32 8.54 -0.44 -3.32
N ASN A 33 8.84 -1.73 -3.31
CA ASN A 33 9.83 -2.30 -2.39
C ASN A 33 11.23 -2.20 -3.01
N LEU A 34 12.03 -1.23 -2.58
CA LEU A 34 13.43 -1.09 -3.01
C LEU A 34 14.40 -1.86 -2.09
N GLY A 35 13.87 -2.51 -1.04
CA GLY A 35 14.62 -3.35 -0.12
C GLY A 35 15.01 -4.70 -0.73
N LYS A 36 15.99 -5.36 -0.09
CA LYS A 36 16.48 -6.69 -0.49
C LYS A 36 15.75 -7.85 0.19
N SER A 37 14.66 -7.58 0.89
CA SER A 37 13.84 -8.60 1.56
C SER A 37 12.35 -8.33 1.36
N THR A 38 11.53 -9.36 1.56
CA THR A 38 10.08 -9.20 1.64
C THR A 38 9.71 -8.20 2.74
N ALA A 39 8.87 -7.24 2.37
CA ALA A 39 8.28 -6.26 3.29
C ALA A 39 6.81 -6.61 3.52
N ASN A 40 6.35 -6.51 4.77
CA ASN A 40 4.94 -6.60 5.12
C ASN A 40 4.42 -5.18 5.38
N ILE A 41 3.43 -4.78 4.60
CA ILE A 41 2.80 -3.47 4.64
C ILE A 41 1.44 -3.58 5.30
N GLU A 42 1.16 -2.67 6.21
CA GLU A 42 -0.13 -2.47 6.84
C GLU A 42 -0.63 -1.05 6.58
N LEU A 43 -1.81 -0.95 5.96
CA LEU A 43 -2.55 0.28 5.75
C LEU A 43 -3.43 0.53 6.98
N ALA A 44 -3.24 1.68 7.64
CA ALA A 44 -4.08 2.11 8.76
C ALA A 44 -5.39 2.74 8.25
N THR A 45 -6.23 1.92 7.61
CA THR A 45 -7.53 2.32 7.06
C THR A 45 -8.52 1.15 7.10
N SER A 46 -9.79 1.45 7.31
CA SER A 46 -10.92 0.52 7.11
C SER A 46 -11.51 0.61 5.70
N ALA A 47 -11.07 1.58 4.89
CA ALA A 47 -11.61 1.82 3.57
C ALA A 47 -11.34 0.65 2.61
N PRO A 48 -12.24 0.41 1.64
CA PRO A 48 -12.03 -0.62 0.62
C PRO A 48 -10.78 -0.33 -0.19
N CYS A 49 -9.95 -1.35 -0.35
CA CYS A 49 -8.72 -1.31 -1.15
C CYS A 49 -8.83 -2.25 -2.34
N ARG A 50 -8.39 -1.81 -3.51
CA ARG A 50 -8.28 -2.66 -4.71
C ARG A 50 -7.00 -2.37 -5.48
N ASP A 51 -6.48 -3.39 -6.13
CA ASP A 51 -5.39 -3.25 -7.10
C ASP A 51 -5.96 -2.63 -8.38
N ILE A 52 -5.33 -1.55 -8.86
CA ILE A 52 -5.85 -0.75 -9.98
C ILE A 52 -5.66 -1.46 -11.31
N VAL A 53 -4.60 -2.27 -11.44
CA VAL A 53 -4.27 -2.96 -12.69
C VAL A 53 -5.16 -4.19 -12.87
N THR A 54 -5.38 -4.93 -11.79
CA THR A 54 -6.12 -6.20 -11.84
C THR A 54 -7.60 -6.07 -11.44
N GLY A 55 -7.97 -4.98 -10.78
CA GLY A 55 -9.30 -4.80 -10.18
C GLY A 55 -9.56 -5.64 -8.94
N ALA A 56 -8.60 -6.49 -8.53
CA ALA A 56 -8.78 -7.42 -7.42
C ALA A 56 -8.88 -6.67 -6.08
N LYS A 57 -9.75 -7.14 -5.18
CA LYS A 57 -9.80 -6.65 -3.80
C LYS A 57 -8.46 -6.90 -3.10
N GLN A 58 -7.92 -5.86 -2.49
CA GLN A 58 -6.67 -5.92 -1.76
C GLN A 58 -6.94 -5.82 -0.26
N LYS A 59 -6.37 -6.73 0.52
CA LYS A 59 -6.45 -6.64 1.99
C LYS A 59 -5.57 -5.49 2.48
N PRO A 60 -5.93 -4.80 3.60
CA PRO A 60 -5.12 -3.74 4.20
C PRO A 60 -3.72 -4.18 4.66
N ARG A 61 -3.53 -5.50 4.85
CA ARG A 61 -2.24 -6.13 5.14
C ARG A 61 -1.82 -6.99 3.96
N PHE A 62 -0.61 -6.76 3.47
CA PHE A 62 -0.05 -7.51 2.34
C PHE A 62 1.47 -7.52 2.35
N SER A 63 2.05 -8.48 1.64
CA SER A 63 3.49 -8.62 1.48
C SER A 63 3.93 -8.14 0.10
N MET A 64 5.13 -7.58 0.03
CA MET A 64 5.79 -7.15 -1.20
C MET A 64 7.17 -7.80 -1.25
N GLN A 65 7.45 -8.57 -2.30
CA GLN A 65 8.78 -9.08 -2.59
C GLN A 65 9.73 -7.93 -2.99
N PRO A 66 11.05 -8.15 -2.97
CA PRO A 66 11.99 -7.17 -3.51
C PRO A 66 11.62 -6.76 -4.94
N TYR A 67 11.61 -5.46 -5.19
CA TYR A 67 11.26 -4.82 -6.47
C TYR A 67 9.79 -4.94 -6.89
N ASP A 68 8.92 -5.46 -6.03
CA ASP A 68 7.48 -5.43 -6.29
C ASP A 68 6.98 -3.98 -6.36
N VAL A 69 6.01 -3.79 -7.25
CA VAL A 69 5.26 -2.54 -7.40
C VAL A 69 3.80 -2.84 -7.09
N LYS A 70 3.19 -2.01 -6.23
CA LYS A 70 1.77 -2.02 -5.93
C LYS A 70 1.16 -0.68 -6.29
N LEU A 71 0.11 -0.72 -7.09
CA LEU A 71 -0.71 0.43 -7.43
C LEU A 71 -2.13 0.16 -6.95
N LEU A 72 -2.50 0.77 -5.83
CA LEU A 72 -3.75 0.50 -5.13
C LEU A 72 -4.66 1.73 -5.12
N HIS A 73 -5.95 1.51 -5.33
CA HIS A 73 -6.98 2.49 -4.99
C HIS A 73 -7.44 2.22 -3.56
N VAL A 74 -7.42 3.26 -2.73
CA VAL A 74 -7.90 3.25 -1.36
C VAL A 74 -9.09 4.22 -1.30
N GLY A 75 -10.29 3.67 -1.11
CA GLY A 75 -11.52 4.47 -1.10
C GLY A 75 -11.55 5.50 0.03
N GLY A 76 -12.51 6.43 -0.04
CA GLY A 76 -12.84 7.31 1.07
C GLY A 76 -13.36 6.51 2.26
N ALA A 77 -13.13 7.02 3.48
CA ALA A 77 -13.83 6.51 4.64
C ALA A 77 -15.33 6.79 4.44
N GLU A 78 -16.16 5.75 4.40
CA GLU A 78 -17.62 5.94 4.44
C GLU A 78 -17.94 6.76 5.70
N ARG A 79 -18.67 7.87 5.51
CA ARG A 79 -19.06 8.80 6.58
C ARG A 79 -20.13 8.21 7.47
#